data_AF-A0A853PPR5-F1
#
_entry.id   AF-A0A853PPR5-F1
#
_cell.length_a   1.000
_cell.length_b   1.000
_cell.length_c   1.000
_cell.angle_alpha   90.00
_cell.angle_beta   90.00
_cell.angle_gamma   90.00
#
_symmetry.space_group_name_H-M   'P 1'
#
loop_
_entity.id
_entity.type
_entity.pdbx_description
1 polymer ?
#
loop_
_entity_poly.entity_id
_entity_poly.type
_entity_poly.pdbx_seq_one_letter_code
_entity_poly.pdbx_strand_id
1 'polypeptide(L)'
;MLDHKYIVSGVFETERFVFLSVYECMPFRELRKLPETPPLTAIYNKRTGETFAVKQIIDDLGGMKTFSPSWGAYNEKLLATIWPYKLKEFIEEEQSAGRTVAPQILNLMKRVREDDNPILIIANLKTK
;
A
#
# COMPACT_ATOMS: atom_id res chain seq x y z
N MET A 1 -14.11 25.54 0.23
CA MET A 1 -14.35 24.46 -0.76
C MET A 1 -13.14 23.54 -0.76
N LEU A 2 -13.32 22.27 -0.40
CA LEU A 2 -12.24 21.28 -0.20
C LEU A 2 -11.94 20.44 -1.46
N ASP A 3 -12.77 20.56 -2.50
CA ASP A 3 -12.57 19.90 -3.78
C ASP A 3 -11.16 20.14 -4.33
N HIS A 4 -10.56 19.06 -4.82
CA HIS A 4 -9.22 19.05 -5.44
C HIS A 4 -8.08 19.51 -4.52
N LYS A 5 -8.31 19.53 -3.20
CA LYS A 5 -7.24 19.73 -2.22
C LYS A 5 -6.58 18.41 -1.89
N TYR A 6 -5.26 18.41 -1.81
CA TYR A 6 -4.52 17.24 -1.35
C TYR A 6 -4.50 17.21 0.17
N ILE A 7 -4.83 16.04 0.73
CA ILE A 7 -4.73 15.78 2.16
C ILE A 7 -3.58 14.81 2.39
N VAL A 8 -2.75 15.14 3.37
CA VAL A 8 -1.72 14.25 3.90
C VAL A 8 -2.37 13.41 5.00
N SER A 9 -2.53 12.10 4.76
CA SER A 9 -3.05 11.15 5.76
C SER A 9 -1.97 10.54 6.63
N GLY A 10 -0.72 10.55 6.18
CA GLY A 10 0.39 9.91 6.87
C GLY A 10 1.71 10.55 6.50
N VAL A 11 2.59 10.66 7.49
CA VAL A 11 3.96 11.14 7.34
C VAL A 11 4.87 10.09 7.99
N PHE A 12 5.80 9.56 7.21
CA PHE A 12 6.75 8.55 7.66
C PHE A 12 8.15 9.00 7.31
N GLU A 13 8.98 9.17 8.33
CA GLU A 13 10.34 9.67 8.15
C GLU A 13 11.36 8.57 8.41
N THR A 14 12.37 8.51 7.56
CA THR A 14 13.59 7.73 7.77
C THR A 14 14.81 8.63 7.62
N GLU A 15 16.02 8.08 7.72
CA GLU A 15 17.25 8.87 7.67
C GLU A 15 17.40 9.65 6.36
N ARG A 16 17.01 9.07 5.22
CA ARG A 16 17.18 9.69 3.90
C ARG A 16 15.90 10.31 3.33
N PHE A 17 14.73 9.78 3.68
CA PHE A 17 13.48 10.13 3.01
C PHE A 17 12.39 10.52 4.00
N VAL A 18 11.51 11.43 3.56
CA VAL A 18 10.19 11.62 4.15
C VAL A 18 9.17 11.12 3.13
N PHE A 19 8.35 10.15 3.54
CA PHE A 19 7.27 9.59 2.76
C PHE A 19 5.95 10.20 3.24
N LEU A 20 5.13 10.66 2.30
CA LEU A 20 3.83 11.25 2.56
C LEU A 20 2.76 10.41 1.85
N SER A 21 1.80 9.92 2.61
CA SER A 21 0.56 9.38 2.04
C SER A 21 -0.36 10.55 1.72
N VAL A 22 -0.63 10.73 0.43
CA VAL A 22 -1.37 11.86 -0.09
C VAL A 22 -2.56 11.37 -0.89
N TYR A 23 -3.74 11.95 -0.68
CA TYR A 23 -4.89 11.68 -1.53
C TYR A 23 -5.62 12.98 -1.87
N GLU A 24 -6.30 12.96 -3.01
CA GLU A 24 -7.11 14.09 -3.44
C GLU A 24 -8.48 14.04 -2.75
N CYS A 25 -8.77 15.08 -1.97
CA CYS A 25 -10.06 15.27 -1.31
C CYS A 25 -11.13 15.64 -2.34
N MET A 26 -12.19 14.84 -2.36
CA MET A 26 -13.43 15.14 -3.05
C MET A 26 -14.57 14.76 -2.11
N PRO A 27 -15.10 15.72 -1.32
CA PRO A 27 -16.25 15.47 -0.47
C PRO A 27 -17.41 14.89 -1.28
N PHE A 28 -18.08 13.88 -0.71
CA PHE A 28 -19.24 13.23 -1.33
C PHE A 28 -18.94 12.62 -2.71
N ARG A 29 -17.71 12.15 -2.98
CA ARG A 29 -17.27 11.56 -4.26
C ARG A 29 -18.22 10.49 -4.78
N GLU A 30 -18.64 9.56 -3.92
CA GLU A 30 -19.58 8.47 -4.26
C GLU A 30 -20.97 8.99 -4.63
N LEU A 31 -21.54 9.91 -3.82
CA LEU A 31 -22.84 10.54 -4.12
C LEU A 31 -22.81 11.32 -5.44
N ARG A 32 -21.63 11.84 -5.80
CA ARG A 32 -21.37 12.54 -7.07
C ARG A 32 -21.03 11.60 -8.22
N LYS A 33 -20.99 10.28 -8.00
CA LYS A 33 -20.67 9.25 -8.99
C LYS A 33 -19.33 9.50 -9.71
N LEU A 34 -18.35 10.03 -8.98
CA LEU A 34 -17.02 10.29 -9.50
C LEU A 34 -16.12 9.05 -9.29
N PRO A 35 -15.15 8.79 -10.18
CA PRO A 35 -14.23 7.67 -10.03
C PRO A 35 -13.36 7.82 -8.77
N GLU A 36 -12.97 6.68 -8.19
CA GLU A 36 -11.95 6.67 -7.14
C GLU A 36 -10.62 7.17 -7.68
N THR A 37 -9.90 7.91 -6.85
CA THR A 37 -8.53 8.32 -7.14
C THR A 37 -7.58 7.50 -6.28
N PRO A 38 -6.58 6.83 -6.88
CA PRO A 38 -5.63 6.05 -6.11
C PRO A 38 -4.83 6.97 -5.19
N PRO A 39 -4.48 6.50 -3.98
CA PRO A 39 -3.59 7.24 -3.11
C PRO A 39 -2.21 7.40 -3.77
N LEU A 40 -1.60 8.55 -3.53
CA LEU A 40 -0.26 8.91 -3.97
C LEU A 40 0.70 8.74 -2.81
N THR A 41 1.94 8.31 -3.11
CA THR A 41 3.04 8.41 -2.17
C THR A 41 3.98 9.50 -2.65
N ALA A 42 3.97 10.66 -1.99
CA ALA A 42 4.96 11.71 -2.24
C ALA A 42 6.21 11.45 -1.38
N ILE A 43 7.37 11.73 -1.93
CA ILE A 43 8.66 11.35 -1.35
C ILE A 43 9.57 12.56 -1.44
N TYR A 44 10.07 12.99 -0.30
CA TYR A 44 11.09 14.02 -0.18
C TYR A 44 12.43 13.38 0.14
N ASN A 45 13.44 13.65 -0.68
CA ASN A 45 14.81 13.19 -0.46
C ASN A 45 15.61 14.26 0.29
N LYS A 46 15.90 14.01 1.57
CA LYS A 46 16.59 14.96 2.45
C LYS A 46 18.01 15.29 1.98
N ARG A 47 18.63 14.43 1.16
CA ARG A 47 19.99 14.66 0.64
C ARG A 47 20.02 15.54 -0.60
N THR A 48 19.02 15.45 -1.47
CA THR A 48 18.99 16.22 -2.73
C THR A 48 18.05 17.42 -2.67
N GLY A 49 17.14 17.46 -1.69
CA GLY A 49 16.08 18.46 -1.61
C GLY A 49 14.94 18.21 -2.61
N GLU A 50 14.99 17.13 -3.39
CA GLU A 50 13.99 16.83 -4.41
C GLU A 50 12.73 16.22 -3.79
N THR A 51 11.58 16.58 -4.37
CA THR A 51 10.28 15.97 -4.07
C THR A 51 9.72 15.34 -5.33
N PHE A 52 9.26 14.09 -5.24
CA PHE A 52 8.61 13.40 -6.35
C PHE A 52 7.44 12.56 -5.83
N ALA A 53 6.47 12.27 -6.70
CA ALA A 53 5.31 11.45 -6.36
C ALA A 53 5.31 10.13 -7.13
N VAL A 54 5.08 9.04 -6.42
CA VAL A 54 4.88 7.72 -6.99
C VAL A 54 3.36 7.48 -7.08
N LYS A 55 2.88 7.32 -8.32
CA LYS A 55 1.46 7.07 -8.63
C LYS A 55 1.08 5.59 -8.49
N GLN A 56 2.06 4.70 -8.62
CA GLN A 56 1.81 3.26 -8.63
C GLN A 56 2.93 2.53 -7.89
N ILE A 57 2.53 1.71 -6.93
CA ILE A 57 3.40 0.72 -6.29
C ILE A 57 3.40 -0.51 -7.19
N ILE A 58 4.59 -1.01 -7.50
CA ILE A 58 4.74 -2.27 -8.23
C ILE A 58 4.43 -3.39 -7.24
N ASP A 59 3.34 -4.10 -7.48
CA ASP A 59 3.00 -5.31 -6.75
C ASP A 59 3.79 -6.50 -7.31
N ASP A 60 4.76 -6.96 -6.54
CA ASP A 60 5.50 -8.20 -6.77
C ASP A 60 5.03 -9.35 -5.86
N LEU A 61 3.96 -9.15 -5.09
CA LEU A 61 3.32 -10.11 -4.19
C LEU A 61 2.19 -10.88 -4.86
N GLY A 62 1.75 -10.46 -6.04
CA GLY A 62 0.95 -11.30 -6.95
C GLY A 62 -0.55 -11.00 -6.93
N GLY A 63 -0.90 -9.72 -6.98
CA GLY A 63 -2.27 -9.24 -7.07
C GLY A 63 -2.92 -8.96 -5.71
N MET A 64 -2.14 -8.99 -4.62
CA MET A 64 -2.66 -8.70 -3.30
C MET A 64 -3.00 -7.20 -3.23
N LYS A 65 -4.09 -6.85 -2.51
CA LYS A 65 -4.61 -5.48 -2.35
C LYS A 65 -3.53 -4.39 -2.43
N THR A 66 -3.87 -3.28 -3.09
CA THR A 66 -2.99 -2.11 -3.22
C THR A 66 -2.34 -1.76 -1.89
N PHE A 67 -1.00 -1.81 -1.85
CA PHE A 67 -0.23 -1.49 -0.65
C PHE A 67 -0.63 -0.11 -0.12
N SER A 68 -0.92 -0.06 1.18
CA SER A 68 -1.14 1.19 1.91
C SER A 68 -0.22 1.19 3.13
N PRO A 69 0.68 2.19 3.27
CA PRO A 69 1.57 2.26 4.42
C PRO A 69 0.76 2.48 5.69
N SER A 70 0.65 1.44 6.51
CA SER A 70 -0.15 1.44 7.74
C SER A 70 0.70 1.35 8.99
N TRP A 71 1.99 1.00 8.87
CA TRP A 71 2.83 0.68 10.03
C TRP A 71 4.15 1.46 10.10
N GLY A 72 4.29 2.50 9.30
CA GLY A 72 5.45 3.37 9.36
C GLY A 72 6.50 3.12 8.29
N ALA A 73 7.72 3.57 8.57
CA ALA A 73 8.87 3.36 7.71
C ALA A 73 10.10 2.98 8.56
N TYR A 74 10.95 2.13 8.00
CA TYR A 74 12.21 1.72 8.62
C TYR A 74 13.25 1.41 7.54
N ASN A 75 14.48 1.90 7.72
CA ASN A 75 15.59 1.65 6.80
C ASN A 75 15.17 1.88 5.33
N GLU A 76 14.57 3.04 5.09
CA GLU A 76 14.19 3.59 3.79
C GLU A 76 13.09 2.78 3.08
N LYS A 77 12.35 1.98 3.84
CA LYS A 77 11.25 1.14 3.37
C LYS A 77 9.97 1.51 4.09
N LEU A 78 8.86 1.50 3.36
CA LEU A 78 7.52 1.64 3.94
C LEU A 78 7.02 0.28 4.39
N LEU A 79 6.32 0.28 5.53
CA LEU A 79 5.81 -0.91 6.18
C LEU A 79 4.28 -0.88 6.17
N ALA A 80 3.71 -2.02 5.80
CA ALA A 80 2.31 -2.33 6.00
C ALA A 80 2.21 -3.71 6.65
N THR A 81 1.04 -4.04 7.18
CA THR A 81 0.77 -5.39 7.66
C THR A 81 -0.53 -5.93 7.11
N ILE A 82 -0.57 -7.25 6.96
CA ILE A 82 -1.78 -7.99 6.67
C ILE A 82 -1.95 -9.12 7.67
N TRP A 83 -3.17 -9.29 8.14
CA TRP A 83 -3.51 -10.43 8.99
C TRP A 83 -3.59 -11.71 8.14
N PRO A 84 -3.07 -12.85 8.62
CA PRO A 84 -3.14 -14.11 7.88
C PRO A 84 -4.57 -14.52 7.47
N TYR A 85 -5.56 -14.32 8.34
CA TYR A 85 -6.96 -14.61 7.98
C TYR A 85 -7.44 -13.79 6.75
N LYS A 86 -6.99 -12.54 6.57
CA LYS A 86 -7.32 -11.73 5.39
C LYS A 86 -6.68 -12.26 4.11
N LEU A 87 -5.52 -12.92 4.22
CA LEU A 87 -4.90 -13.60 3.08
C LEU A 87 -5.70 -14.82 2.67
N LYS A 88 -6.22 -15.57 3.65
CA LYS A 88 -7.12 -16.69 3.37
C LYS A 88 -8.40 -16.24 2.68
N GLU A 89 -9.07 -15.20 3.21
CA GLU A 89 -10.25 -14.60 2.59
C GLU A 89 -9.98 -14.22 1.12
N PHE A 90 -8.84 -13.55 0.85
CA PHE A 90 -8.44 -13.22 -0.51
C PHE A 90 -8.27 -14.46 -1.41
N ILE A 91 -7.62 -15.51 -0.92
CA ILE A 91 -7.43 -16.76 -1.69
C ILE A 91 -8.78 -17.38 -2.04
N GLU A 92 -9.68 -17.47 -1.07
CA GLU A 92 -11.02 -18.05 -1.25
C GLU A 92 -11.87 -17.22 -2.23
N GLU A 93 -11.83 -15.89 -2.12
CA GLU A 93 -12.47 -14.97 -3.06
C GLU A 93 -11.96 -15.14 -4.49
N GLU A 94 -10.64 -15.15 -4.69
CA GLU A 94 -10.03 -15.33 -6.02
C GLU A 94 -10.38 -16.70 -6.62
N GLN A 95 -10.28 -17.77 -5.83
CA GLN A 95 -10.59 -19.13 -6.28
C GLN A 95 -12.07 -19.32 -6.59
N SER A 96 -12.96 -18.79 -5.76
CA SER A 96 -14.42 -18.84 -6.00
C SER A 96 -14.83 -18.07 -7.26
N ALA A 97 -14.09 -17.01 -7.60
CA ALA A 97 -14.24 -16.26 -8.84
C ALA A 97 -13.54 -16.91 -10.05
N GLY A 98 -12.92 -18.10 -9.90
CA GLY A 98 -12.20 -18.81 -10.95
C GLY A 98 -10.88 -18.15 -11.37
N ARG A 99 -10.33 -17.25 -10.54
CA ARG A 99 -9.06 -16.56 -10.77
C ARG A 99 -7.90 -17.32 -10.14
N THR A 100 -6.73 -17.20 -10.76
CA THR A 100 -5.51 -17.86 -10.29
C THR A 100 -4.81 -17.00 -9.24
N VAL A 101 -4.56 -17.59 -8.07
CA VAL A 101 -3.74 -16.97 -7.01
C VAL A 101 -2.25 -17.22 -7.25
N ALA A 102 -1.42 -16.21 -7.04
CA ALA A 102 0.03 -16.33 -7.17
C ALA A 102 0.63 -17.42 -6.26
N PRO A 103 1.53 -18.29 -6.75
CA PRO A 103 2.08 -19.41 -5.98
C PRO A 103 2.77 -19.00 -4.68
N GLN A 104 3.38 -17.82 -4.64
CA GLN A 104 4.04 -17.28 -3.45
C GLN A 104 3.06 -16.99 -2.30
N ILE A 105 1.84 -16.51 -2.60
CA ILE A 105 0.78 -16.31 -1.60
C ILE A 105 0.31 -17.67 -1.07
N LEU A 106 0.09 -18.64 -1.96
CA LEU A 106 -0.29 -20.01 -1.58
C LEU A 106 0.79 -20.68 -0.72
N ASN A 107 2.06 -20.50 -1.05
CA ASN A 107 3.18 -21.06 -0.30
C ASN A 107 3.38 -20.37 1.05
N LEU A 108 3.10 -19.07 1.14
CA LEU A 108 3.09 -18.34 2.41
C LEU A 108 2.03 -18.94 3.35
N MET A 109 0.80 -19.14 2.86
CA MET A 109 -0.30 -19.70 3.65
C MET A 109 -0.13 -21.16 4.08
N LYS A 110 0.82 -21.90 3.48
CA LYS A 110 1.22 -23.22 4.01
C LYS A 110 2.09 -23.14 5.26
N ARG A 111 2.61 -21.96 5.59
CA ARG A 111 3.60 -21.72 6.67
C ARG A 111 3.08 -20.84 7.79
N VAL A 112 1.93 -20.21 7.61
CA VAL A 112 1.28 -19.34 8.60
C VAL A 112 -0.11 -19.87 8.90
N ARG A 113 -0.55 -19.75 10.14
CA ARG A 113 -1.90 -20.03 10.58
C ARG A 113 -2.72 -18.75 10.57
N GLU A 114 -4.03 -18.87 10.47
CA GLU A 114 -4.97 -17.74 10.39
C GLU A 114 -4.90 -16.82 11.63
N ASP A 115 -4.57 -17.40 12.78
CA ASP A 115 -4.45 -16.75 14.09
C ASP A 115 -3.02 -16.31 14.44
N ASP A 116 -2.05 -16.50 13.53
CA ASP A 116 -0.70 -16.00 13.72
C ASP A 116 -0.64 -14.46 13.65
N ASN A 117 0.49 -13.92 14.10
CA ASN A 117 0.77 -12.48 14.05
C ASN A 117 0.69 -11.91 12.62
N PRO A 118 0.44 -10.59 12.48
CA PRO A 118 0.41 -9.95 11.17
C PRO A 118 1.70 -10.15 10.39
N ILE A 119 1.53 -10.42 9.09
CA ILE A 119 2.63 -10.54 8.15
C ILE A 119 3.05 -9.15 7.72
N LEU A 120 4.36 -8.88 7.77
CA LEU A 120 4.93 -7.62 7.35
C LEU A 120 5.02 -7.57 5.82
N ILE A 121 4.42 -6.52 5.24
CA ILE A 121 4.55 -6.18 3.83
C ILE A 121 5.50 -4.99 3.74
N ILE A 122 6.48 -5.08 2.85
CA ILE A 122 7.56 -4.09 2.74
C ILE A 122 7.56 -3.52 1.34
N ALA A 123 7.41 -2.21 1.22
CA ALA A 123 7.63 -1.48 -0.03
C ALA A 123 8.97 -0.78 0.01
N ASN A 124 9.78 -0.94 -1.03
CA ASN A 124 11.09 -0.30 -1.16
C ASN A 124 11.16 0.61 -2.39
N LEU A 125 11.95 1.67 -2.29
CA LEU A 125 12.30 2.48 -3.45
C LEU A 125 13.41 1.77 -4.24
N LYS A 126 13.13 1.39 -5.48
CA LYS A 126 14.18 0.93 -6.40
C LYS A 126 15.11 2.10 -6.71
N THR A 127 16.34 2.02 -6.25
CA THR A 127 17.44 2.82 -6.82
C THR A 127 17.69 2.31 -8.23
N LYS A 128 17.76 3.24 -9.20
CA LYS A 128 18.34 2.94 -10.51
C LYS A 128 19.82 2.59 -10.37
#